data_AF-A0A974CHY6-F1
#
_entry.id   AF-A0A974CHY6-F1
#
_cell.length_a   1.000
_cell.length_b   1.000
_cell.length_c   1.000
_cell.angle_alpha   90.00
_cell.angle_beta   90.00
_cell.angle_gamma   90.00
#
_symmetry.space_group_name_H-M   'P 1'
#
loop_
_entity.id
_entity.type
_entity.pdbx_description
1 polymer ?
#
loop_
_entity_poly.entity_id
_entity_poly.type
_entity_poly.pdbx_seq_one_letter_code
_entity_poly.pdbx_strand_id
1 'polypeptide(L)'
;MYQTIEAKKEKQVLNCYKTWLQDIGELDPDKWMEVLRHLTKSTIASRDKLIQVKFLHCSYLTPECLNRLTPTRGLNCTSRRGHPGSWIYIVWSCPKLVAYWIQIFAFISKLLVLTIPPDPALALLDLTRGLVNSAESRTLLQLLL
;
A
#
# COMPACT_ATOMS: atom_id res chain seq x y z
N MET A 1 4.32 4.40 -33.73
CA MET A 1 4.35 3.57 -32.50
C MET A 1 3.95 4.40 -31.25
N TYR A 2 2.92 5.24 -31.35
CA TYR A 2 2.40 6.04 -30.22
C TYR A 2 0.87 5.93 -30.05
N GLN A 3 0.17 5.27 -30.98
CA GLN A 3 -1.29 5.15 -30.96
C GLN A 3 -1.82 3.94 -30.16
N THR A 4 -0.96 2.99 -29.78
CA THR A 4 -1.39 1.77 -29.09
C THR A 4 -1.67 2.00 -27.60
N ILE A 5 -1.30 3.15 -27.02
CA ILE A 5 -1.54 3.48 -25.61
C ILE A 5 -2.92 4.15 -25.42
N GLU A 6 -3.54 4.70 -26.46
CA GLU A 6 -4.85 5.38 -26.34
C GLU A 6 -6.06 4.44 -26.45
N ALA A 7 -5.87 3.15 -26.77
CA ALA A 7 -6.96 2.23 -27.09
C ALA A 7 -7.49 1.38 -25.91
N LYS A 8 -7.12 1.69 -24.65
CA LYS A 8 -7.74 1.09 -23.45
C LYS A 8 -8.29 2.17 -22.53
N LYS A 9 -9.23 2.94 -23.07
CA LYS A 9 -9.99 3.98 -22.36
C LYS A 9 -11.40 3.49 -21.98
N GLU A 10 -11.59 2.19 -21.85
CA GLU A 10 -12.62 1.69 -20.95
C GLU A 10 -12.03 1.74 -19.55
N LYS A 11 -12.83 2.25 -18.62
CA LYS A 11 -12.55 2.40 -17.19
C LYS A 11 -12.42 0.99 -16.57
N GLN A 12 -11.44 0.21 -17.03
CA GLN A 12 -11.14 -1.10 -16.50
C GLN A 12 -10.69 -0.84 -15.07
N VAL A 13 -11.57 -1.16 -14.13
CA VAL A 13 -11.26 -1.16 -12.71
C VAL A 13 -9.95 -1.93 -12.57
N LEU A 14 -8.87 -1.19 -12.29
CA LEU A 14 -7.54 -1.78 -12.24
C LEU A 14 -7.58 -2.97 -11.28
N ASN A 15 -6.96 -4.08 -11.66
CA ASN A 15 -6.99 -5.29 -10.84
C ASN A 15 -6.52 -5.00 -9.39
N CYS A 16 -5.58 -4.07 -9.23
CA CYS A 16 -5.12 -3.61 -7.93
C CYS A 16 -6.19 -2.90 -7.10
N TYR A 17 -7.11 -2.12 -7.69
CA TYR A 17 -8.22 -1.52 -6.94
C TYR A 17 -9.09 -2.59 -6.27
N LYS A 18 -9.39 -3.69 -6.99
CA LYS A 18 -10.17 -4.79 -6.42
C LYS A 18 -9.41 -5.48 -5.28
N THR A 19 -8.10 -5.71 -5.46
CA THR A 19 -7.25 -6.29 -4.42
C THR A 19 -7.22 -5.41 -3.17
N TRP A 20 -6.98 -4.10 -3.30
CA TRP A 20 -6.97 -3.19 -2.16
C TRP A 20 -8.35 -3.04 -1.51
N LEU A 21 -9.43 -3.06 -2.30
CA LEU A 21 -10.79 -3.03 -1.76
C LEU A 21 -11.07 -4.28 -0.90
N GLN A 22 -10.59 -5.45 -1.32
CA GLN A 22 -10.71 -6.70 -0.56
C GLN A 22 -9.84 -6.70 0.70
N ASP A 23 -8.61 -6.18 0.60
CA ASP A 23 -7.61 -6.26 1.67
C ASP A 23 -7.78 -5.21 2.77
N ILE A 24 -8.17 -3.97 2.41
CA ILE A 24 -8.24 -2.82 3.33
C ILE A 24 -9.69 -2.41 3.65
N GLY A 25 -10.64 -2.67 2.74
CA GLY A 25 -12.02 -2.20 2.88
C GLY A 25 -12.17 -0.67 2.79
N GLU A 26 -13.41 -0.19 2.68
CA GLU A 26 -13.78 1.24 2.70
C GLU A 26 -13.05 2.16 1.69
N LEU A 27 -12.67 1.60 0.54
CA LEU A 27 -12.02 2.32 -0.55
C LEU A 27 -13.03 2.63 -1.66
N ASP A 28 -13.70 3.77 -1.55
CA ASP A 28 -14.59 4.27 -2.61
C ASP A 28 -13.79 4.84 -3.81
N PRO A 29 -14.43 5.07 -4.96
CA PRO A 29 -13.74 5.56 -6.14
C PRO A 29 -13.05 6.92 -5.96
N ASP A 30 -13.57 7.79 -5.10
CA ASP A 30 -13.02 9.13 -4.88
C ASP A 30 -11.74 9.06 -4.04
N LYS A 31 -11.75 8.26 -2.96
CA LYS A 31 -10.55 7.93 -2.18
C LYS A 31 -9.50 7.25 -3.05
N TRP A 32 -9.89 6.35 -3.95
CA TRP A 32 -8.93 5.72 -4.85
C TRP A 32 -8.27 6.71 -5.81
N MET A 33 -9.05 7.67 -6.35
CA MET A 33 -8.46 8.76 -7.14
C MET A 33 -7.50 9.63 -6.32
N GLU A 34 -7.80 9.86 -5.04
CA GLU A 34 -6.90 10.56 -4.12
C GLU A 34 -5.56 9.82 -3.96
N VAL A 35 -5.59 8.51 -3.73
CA VAL A 35 -4.38 7.66 -3.65
C VAL A 35 -3.54 7.81 -4.92
N LEU A 36 -4.15 7.67 -6.11
CA LEU A 36 -3.45 7.81 -7.39
C LEU A 36 -2.81 9.20 -7.55
N ARG A 37 -3.49 10.25 -7.08
CA ARG A 37 -2.98 11.62 -7.11
C ARG A 37 -1.80 11.82 -6.15
N HIS A 38 -1.80 11.19 -4.98
CA HIS A 38 -0.69 11.32 -4.01
C HIS A 38 0.58 10.59 -4.49
N LEU A 39 0.43 9.40 -5.07
CA LEU A 39 1.56 8.64 -5.64
C LEU A 39 2.32 9.42 -6.73
N THR A 40 1.60 10.19 -7.54
CA THR A 40 2.24 10.98 -8.61
C THR A 40 2.96 12.23 -8.09
N LYS A 41 2.67 12.66 -6.85
CA LYS A 41 3.19 13.88 -6.22
C LYS A 41 4.30 13.63 -5.18
N SER A 42 4.34 12.44 -4.58
CA SER A 42 5.17 12.14 -3.40
C SER A 42 6.68 12.23 -3.64
N THR A 43 7.17 11.97 -4.85
CA THR A 43 8.61 11.99 -5.14
C THR A 43 8.92 12.49 -6.55
N ILE A 44 10.04 13.19 -6.72
CA ILE A 44 10.53 13.65 -8.03
C ILE A 44 11.32 12.54 -8.73
N ALA A 45 11.97 11.65 -7.97
CA ALA A 45 12.86 10.63 -8.50
C ALA A 45 12.08 9.50 -9.19
N SER A 46 12.41 9.24 -10.46
CA SER A 46 11.74 8.21 -11.27
C SER A 46 11.84 6.79 -10.69
N ARG A 47 12.94 6.49 -9.97
CA ARG A 47 13.12 5.21 -9.27
C ARG A 47 12.06 5.02 -8.19
N ASP A 48 11.83 6.03 -7.37
CA ASP A 48 10.90 5.96 -6.26
C ASP A 48 9.45 5.95 -6.77
N LYS A 49 9.15 6.72 -7.83
CA LYS A 49 7.87 6.62 -8.55
C LYS A 49 7.60 5.19 -9.03
N LEU A 50 8.60 4.53 -9.62
CA LEU A 50 8.46 3.16 -10.09
C LEU A 50 8.21 2.18 -8.94
N ILE A 51 8.88 2.36 -7.80
CA ILE A 51 8.65 1.56 -6.59
C ILE A 51 7.21 1.74 -6.10
N GLN A 52 6.76 2.99 -5.98
CA GLN A 52 5.40 3.34 -5.56
C GLN A 52 4.34 2.76 -6.52
N VAL A 53 4.54 2.84 -7.83
CA VAL A 53 3.66 2.24 -8.83
C VAL A 53 3.63 0.71 -8.70
N LYS A 54 4.79 0.05 -8.58
CA LYS A 54 4.84 -1.42 -8.38
C LYS A 54 4.13 -1.84 -7.09
N PHE A 55 4.29 -1.04 -6.04
CA PHE A 55 3.67 -1.27 -4.74
C PHE A 55 2.15 -1.16 -4.83
N LEU A 56 1.63 -0.05 -5.37
CA LEU A 56 0.20 0.13 -5.57
C LEU A 56 -0.39 -0.97 -6.46
N HIS A 57 0.32 -1.39 -7.50
CA HIS A 57 -0.15 -2.45 -8.39
C HIS A 57 -0.04 -3.85 -7.79
N CYS A 58 0.44 -4.00 -6.56
CA CYS A 58 0.69 -5.28 -5.90
C CYS A 58 1.54 -6.20 -6.77
N SER A 59 2.49 -5.64 -7.55
CA SER A 59 3.16 -6.34 -8.65
C SER A 59 4.43 -7.10 -8.21
N TYR A 60 4.73 -7.10 -6.93
CA TYR A 60 5.90 -7.80 -6.40
C TYR A 60 5.66 -9.30 -6.35
N LEU A 61 6.73 -10.08 -6.51
CA LEU A 61 6.68 -11.53 -6.41
C LEU A 61 6.50 -11.95 -4.95
N THR A 62 5.26 -12.22 -4.57
CA THR A 62 4.92 -12.77 -3.26
C THR A 62 5.17 -14.29 -3.22
N PRO A 63 5.33 -14.90 -2.04
CA PRO A 63 5.42 -16.36 -1.92
C PRO A 63 4.26 -17.09 -2.58
N GLU A 64 3.05 -16.52 -2.51
CA GLU A 64 1.88 -17.04 -3.21
C GLU A 64 2.03 -16.99 -4.74
N CYS A 65 2.48 -15.86 -5.30
CA CYS A 65 2.77 -15.72 -6.73
C CYS A 65 3.88 -16.69 -7.18
N LEU A 66 4.94 -16.84 -6.38
CA LEU A 66 6.06 -17.73 -6.68
C LEU A 66 5.65 -19.20 -6.64
N ASN A 67 4.80 -19.61 -5.69
CA ASN A 67 4.27 -20.98 -5.64
C ASN A 67 3.39 -21.27 -6.86
N ARG A 68 2.59 -20.31 -7.33
CA ARG A 68 1.79 -20.47 -8.56
C ARG A 68 2.65 -20.63 -9.82
N LEU A 69 3.79 -19.94 -9.89
CA LEU A 69 4.72 -20.03 -11.03
C LEU A 69 5.62 -21.26 -10.97
N THR A 70 6.01 -21.68 -9.77
CA THR A 70 6.89 -22.83 -9.55
C THR A 70 6.44 -23.54 -8.27
N PRO A 71 5.58 -24.57 -8.38
CA PRO A 71 4.96 -25.25 -7.24
C PRO A 71 5.92 -25.97 -6.28
N THR A 72 7.21 -26.02 -6.61
CA THR A 72 8.27 -26.51 -5.71
C THR A 72 8.68 -25.49 -4.66
N ARG A 73 8.23 -24.22 -4.77
CA ARG A 73 8.50 -23.16 -3.80
C ARG A 73 7.39 -23.10 -2.75
N GLY A 74 7.74 -23.08 -1.47
CA GLY A 74 6.75 -23.05 -0.39
C GLY A 74 5.82 -21.82 -0.45
N LEU A 75 4.52 -22.04 -0.25
CA LEU A 75 3.46 -21.02 -0.16
C LEU A 75 3.62 -20.06 1.04
N ASN A 76 4.47 -20.44 2.00
CA ASN A 76 4.58 -19.80 3.29
C ASN A 76 5.44 -18.54 3.25
N CYS A 77 5.06 -17.56 4.06
CA CYS A 77 5.92 -16.42 4.36
C CYS A 77 7.28 -16.91 4.91
N THR A 78 8.38 -16.31 4.42
CA THR A 78 9.75 -16.61 4.88
C THR A 78 9.94 -16.36 6.38
N SER A 79 9.12 -15.50 6.95
CA SER A 79 9.15 -15.13 8.37
C SER A 79 8.39 -16.08 9.29
N ARG A 80 7.37 -16.81 8.78
CA ARG A 80 6.53 -17.72 9.58
C ARG A 80 5.93 -18.83 8.72
N ARG A 81 6.12 -20.09 9.15
CA ARG A 81 5.51 -21.27 8.49
C ARG A 81 3.99 -21.28 8.73
N GLY A 82 3.20 -21.58 7.71
CA GLY A 82 1.76 -21.88 7.84
C GLY A 82 0.76 -20.81 7.37
N HIS A 83 1.21 -19.62 6.93
CA HIS A 83 0.31 -18.62 6.34
C HIS A 83 0.66 -18.34 4.87
N PRO A 84 -0.34 -18.30 3.96
CA PRO A 84 -0.14 -17.86 2.59
C PRO A 84 0.49 -16.46 2.59
N GLY A 85 1.61 -16.30 1.89
CA GLY A 85 2.25 -15.01 1.73
C GLY A 85 1.51 -14.16 0.69
N SER A 86 0.25 -13.78 0.95
CA SER A 86 -0.47 -12.81 0.14
C SER A 86 0.18 -11.43 0.25
N TRP A 87 -0.12 -10.53 -0.69
CA TRP A 87 0.47 -9.20 -0.72
C TRP A 87 0.24 -8.44 0.60
N ILE A 88 -1.02 -8.29 1.04
CA ILE A 88 -1.33 -7.61 2.31
C ILE A 88 -0.68 -8.27 3.52
N TYR A 89 -0.56 -9.60 3.53
CA TYR A 89 0.08 -10.31 4.63
C TYR A 89 1.56 -9.92 4.75
N ILE A 90 2.29 -9.86 3.63
CA ILE A 90 3.72 -9.56 3.68
C ILE A 90 4.04 -8.09 3.93
N VAL A 91 3.11 -7.16 3.64
CA VAL A 91 3.30 -5.70 3.83
C VAL A 91 2.63 -5.14 5.09
N TRP A 92 1.68 -5.85 5.69
CA TRP A 92 0.95 -5.37 6.87
C TRP A 92 0.74 -6.45 7.93
N SER A 93 0.11 -7.58 7.58
CA SER A 93 -0.44 -8.51 8.59
C SER A 93 0.58 -9.49 9.19
N CYS A 94 1.79 -9.57 8.65
CA CYS A 94 2.85 -10.43 9.18
C CYS A 94 3.21 -9.99 10.61
N PRO A 95 3.20 -10.89 11.62
CA PRO A 95 3.38 -10.49 13.03
C PRO A 95 4.64 -9.66 13.32
N LYS A 96 5.76 -9.98 12.66
CA LYS A 96 7.01 -9.20 12.79
C LYS A 96 6.84 -7.77 12.27
N LEU A 97 6.08 -7.62 11.19
CA LEU A 97 5.84 -6.33 10.56
C LEU A 97 4.76 -5.54 11.29
N VAL A 98 3.72 -6.20 11.82
CA VAL A 98 2.74 -5.58 12.72
C VAL A 98 3.44 -4.95 13.93
N ALA A 99 4.37 -5.68 14.57
CA ALA A 99 5.13 -5.16 15.70
C ALA A 99 5.99 -3.93 15.34
N TYR A 100 6.48 -3.87 14.10
CA TYR A 100 7.21 -2.72 13.57
C TYR A 100 6.29 -1.53 13.30
N TRP A 101 5.14 -1.77 12.65
CA TRP A 101 4.12 -0.74 12.42
C TRP A 101 3.64 -0.12 13.73
N ILE A 102 3.36 -0.94 14.76
CA ILE A 102 2.98 -0.42 16.08
C ILE A 102 4.01 0.58 16.62
N GLN A 103 5.30 0.30 16.45
CA GLN A 103 6.37 1.20 16.89
C GLN A 103 6.42 2.49 16.05
N ILE A 104 6.26 2.40 14.73
CA ILE A 104 6.18 3.58 13.85
C ILE A 104 5.00 4.46 14.26
N PHE A 105 3.80 3.88 14.39
CA PHE A 105 2.60 4.64 14.74
C PHE A 105 2.69 5.23 16.15
N ALA A 106 3.31 4.54 17.10
CA ALA A 106 3.57 5.09 18.43
C ALA A 106 4.56 6.26 18.38
N PHE A 107 5.58 6.20 17.53
CA PHE A 107 6.53 7.29 17.33
C PHE A 107 5.87 8.52 16.68
N ILE A 108 5.15 8.30 15.58
CA ILE A 108 4.41 9.35 14.87
C ILE A 108 3.36 10.00 15.78
N SER A 109 2.61 9.19 16.54
CA SER A 109 1.61 9.68 17.49
C SER A 109 2.22 10.62 18.55
N LYS A 110 3.41 10.27 19.05
CA LYS A 110 4.15 11.13 19.99
C LYS A 110 4.62 12.43 19.35
N LEU A 111 5.13 12.37 18.12
CA LEU A 111 5.61 13.56 17.39
C LEU A 111 4.48 14.53 17.06
N LEU A 112 3.33 14.02 16.62
CA LEU A 112 2.20 14.84 16.21
C LEU A 112 1.28 15.22 17.38
N VAL A 113 1.50 14.66 18.57
CA VAL A 113 0.61 14.81 19.74
C VAL A 113 -0.84 14.42 19.39
N LEU A 114 -0.98 13.38 18.56
CA LEU A 114 -2.26 12.83 18.09
C LEU A 114 -2.28 11.33 18.38
N THR A 115 -3.44 10.78 18.75
CA THR A 115 -3.58 9.33 18.91
C THR A 115 -3.90 8.71 17.55
N ILE A 116 -2.89 8.19 16.87
CA ILE A 116 -3.03 7.59 15.54
C ILE A 116 -2.95 6.07 15.68
N PRO A 117 -4.06 5.33 15.53
CA PRO A 117 -4.02 3.88 15.55
C PRO A 117 -3.31 3.35 14.29
N PRO A 118 -2.64 2.18 14.36
CA PRO A 118 -2.11 1.52 13.17
C PRO A 118 -3.23 1.21 12.18
N ASP A 119 -3.22 1.88 11.04
CA ASP A 119 -4.19 1.72 9.96
C ASP A 119 -3.45 1.40 8.65
N PRO A 120 -3.74 0.26 7.99
CA PRO A 120 -3.13 -0.07 6.70
C PRO A 120 -3.46 0.95 5.62
N ALA A 121 -4.63 1.58 5.65
CA ALA A 121 -5.01 2.58 4.66
C ALA A 121 -4.12 3.82 4.77
N LEU A 122 -3.86 4.27 5.99
CA LEU A 122 -2.95 5.37 6.26
C LEU A 122 -1.50 5.01 5.92
N ALA A 123 -1.01 3.86 6.40
CA ALA A 123 0.38 3.47 6.21
C ALA A 123 0.77 3.12 4.78
N LEU A 124 -0.12 2.47 4.03
CA LEU A 124 0.21 1.89 2.73
C LEU A 124 -0.32 2.72 1.56
N LEU A 125 -1.42 3.44 1.76
CA LEU A 125 -2.10 4.21 0.72
C LEU A 125 -2.15 5.72 1.02
N ASP A 126 -1.57 6.17 2.13
CA ASP A 126 -1.61 7.58 2.56
C ASP A 126 -3.04 8.15 2.70
N LEU A 127 -3.98 7.28 3.09
CA LEU A 127 -5.37 7.66 3.32
C LEU A 127 -5.60 8.03 4.78
N THR A 128 -5.69 9.33 5.05
CA THR A 128 -5.88 9.84 6.40
C THR A 128 -7.29 9.64 6.96
N ARG A 129 -8.30 9.33 6.14
CA ARG A 129 -9.70 9.06 6.54
C ARG A 129 -10.28 10.09 7.54
N GLY A 130 -9.84 11.35 7.47
CA GLY A 130 -10.27 12.42 8.39
C GLY A 130 -9.61 12.40 9.78
N LEU A 131 -8.66 11.51 10.02
CA LEU A 131 -7.91 11.39 11.28
C LEU A 131 -6.99 12.59 11.53
N VAL A 132 -6.51 13.23 10.45
CA VAL A 132 -5.66 14.41 10.50
C VAL A 132 -6.25 15.52 9.65
N ASN A 133 -6.58 16.64 10.29
CA ASN A 133 -7.25 17.78 9.65
C ASN A 133 -6.31 18.95 9.33
N SER A 134 -5.16 19.04 10.00
CA SER A 134 -4.14 20.06 9.70
C SER A 134 -3.33 19.67 8.46
N ALA A 135 -3.17 20.61 7.53
CA ALA A 135 -2.34 20.43 6.35
C ALA A 135 -0.88 20.14 6.71
N GLU A 136 -0.36 20.79 7.76
CA GLU A 136 1.02 20.62 8.24
C GLU A 136 1.23 19.20 8.78
N SER A 137 0.31 18.71 9.60
CA SER A 137 0.36 17.34 10.12
C SER A 137 0.23 16.30 9.01
N ARG A 138 -0.54 16.58 7.94
CA ARG A 138 -0.60 15.70 6.75
C ARG A 138 0.72 15.66 6.00
N THR A 139 1.35 16.80 5.76
CA THR A 139 2.66 16.84 5.10
C THR A 139 3.73 16.14 5.93
N LEU A 140 3.73 16.33 7.25
CA LEU A 140 4.65 15.61 8.14
C LEU A 140 4.40 14.10 8.13
N LEU A 141 3.15 13.66 8.13
CA LEU A 141 2.81 12.24 7.99
C LEU A 141 3.35 11.65 6.68
N GLN A 142 3.15 12.35 5.57
CA GLN A 142 3.63 11.93 4.24
C GLN A 142 5.16 11.87 4.13
N LEU A 143 5.89 12.60 4.96
CA LEU A 143 7.35 12.56 5.00
C LEU A 143 7.88 11.45 5.91
N LEU A 144 7.10 11.05 6.92
CA LEU A 144 7.50 10.07 7.92
C LEU A 144 7.10 8.63 7.54
N LEU A 145 6.15 8.46 6.61
CA LEU A 145 5.67 7.19 6.06
C LEU A 145 6.18 6.97 4.63
#